data_AF-A0A940ABW3-F1
#
_entry.id   AF-A0A940ABW3-F1
#
_cell.length_a   1.000
_cell.length_b   1.000
_cell.length_c   1.000
_cell.angle_alpha   90.00
_cell.angle_beta   90.00
_cell.angle_gamma   90.00
#
_symmetry.space_group_name_H-M   'P 1'
#
loop_
_entity.id
_entity.type
_entity.pdbx_description
1 polymer ?
#
loop_
_entity_poly.entity_id
_entity_poly.type
_entity_poly.pdbx_seq_one_letter_code
_entity_poly.pdbx_strand_id
1 'polypeptide(L)'
;MILPLNLHPEINAYMHHAAVNAIIDSPELLRLKVIDDSDERWRQIIDNVNVKMDNHEVTVTDIASNKGEKGFAISRKCAVVDNLAVIIDFVKEFQRGAYISLFIGPAEDAGKMTETNYVVCIHQYGVSVFCKSNLKKYTAINFSESRQFKIVREDMCCACYISSNGSEWDEIDKSILQFNEQTHLIGISSSLLANSEYKDWLMMNYIQLYLNEKDSVGKVFLDYRMNPVKNYHYEYKYADQFLDIVYERLGEVLAFHSDFVEFIKKSLAYRYYISVSMDEYYVAKRKSYQKNHFFHHNLIYGYDENKDVFLVLGYSDKLMPGLVSAEDLAQMDLDIEGSIIRYKRDYCSNKCHFNISNLLFQLENFYYGKSAEYYQGNTLADQEGVFGIKALEIFRDTESGRKLLMKDSRVSYLIYEHASLMKKRIEFLKCIPSKHRVVTDEMNDEAEALLEATILLKNQVIKNRLKGGLEEKIRSAMAEICRLERSLVYKMILNIKETV
;
A
#
# COMPACT_ATOMS: atom_id res chain seq x y z
N MET A 1 4.93 -11.98 -14.83
CA MET A 1 4.40 -10.67 -14.34
C MET A 1 4.63 -10.53 -12.84
N ILE A 2 5.10 -9.38 -12.34
CA ILE A 2 5.31 -9.14 -10.89
C ILE A 2 4.63 -7.84 -10.49
N LEU A 3 3.64 -7.91 -9.60
CA LEU A 3 2.93 -6.75 -9.09
C LEU A 3 3.74 -6.06 -7.98
N PRO A 4 3.72 -4.73 -7.88
CA PRO A 4 4.50 -4.01 -6.88
C PRO A 4 4.03 -4.26 -5.46
N LEU A 5 4.97 -4.41 -4.52
CA LEU A 5 4.66 -4.74 -3.14
C LEU A 5 5.67 -4.10 -2.19
N ASN A 6 5.22 -3.54 -1.07
CA ASN A 6 6.11 -3.23 0.05
C ASN A 6 6.36 -4.51 0.86
N LEU A 7 7.59 -5.03 0.82
CA LEU A 7 7.98 -6.23 1.58
C LEU A 7 8.09 -6.00 3.09
N HIS A 8 8.07 -4.73 3.52
CA HIS A 8 8.19 -4.31 4.91
C HIS A 8 7.10 -3.27 5.24
N PRO A 9 5.81 -3.65 5.16
CA PRO A 9 4.73 -2.74 5.53
C PRO A 9 4.84 -2.36 7.00
N GLU A 10 4.40 -1.13 7.33
CA GLU A 10 4.44 -0.65 8.71
C GLU A 10 3.60 -1.52 9.66
N ILE A 11 2.55 -2.12 9.12
CA ILE A 11 1.59 -2.96 9.82
C ILE A 11 1.87 -4.40 9.41
N ASN A 12 2.45 -5.17 10.31
CA ASN A 12 2.99 -6.49 10.04
C ASN A 12 2.95 -7.43 11.26
N ALA A 13 2.14 -7.17 12.28
CA ALA A 13 1.94 -8.13 13.36
C ALA A 13 1.20 -9.40 12.88
N TYR A 14 0.21 -9.25 11.99
CA TYR A 14 -0.60 -10.34 11.47
C TYR A 14 -0.74 -10.31 9.94
N MET A 15 -0.86 -11.49 9.34
CA MET A 15 -0.89 -11.66 7.89
C MET A 15 -2.06 -10.95 7.19
N HIS A 16 -3.25 -10.95 7.78
CA HIS A 16 -4.42 -10.33 7.17
C HIS A 16 -4.29 -8.80 7.05
N HIS A 17 -3.61 -8.14 8.01
CA HIS A 17 -3.26 -6.72 7.88
C HIS A 17 -2.01 -6.53 7.01
N ALA A 18 -0.99 -7.37 7.20
CA ALA A 18 0.29 -7.23 6.51
C ALA A 18 0.15 -7.35 4.99
N ALA A 19 -0.67 -8.29 4.51
CA ALA A 19 -0.92 -8.47 3.08
C ALA A 19 -1.55 -7.23 2.45
N VAL A 20 -2.59 -6.69 3.10
CA VAL A 20 -3.31 -5.49 2.67
C VAL A 20 -2.37 -4.28 2.63
N ASN A 21 -1.65 -4.02 3.73
CA ASN A 21 -0.75 -2.88 3.81
C ASN A 21 0.47 -3.02 2.89
N ALA A 22 0.97 -4.24 2.65
CA ALA A 22 2.04 -4.47 1.68
C ALA A 22 1.64 -4.02 0.26
N ILE A 23 0.37 -4.16 -0.11
CA ILE A 23 -0.16 -3.72 -1.40
C ILE A 23 -0.36 -2.20 -1.41
N ILE A 24 -1.05 -1.66 -0.39
CA ILE A 24 -1.42 -0.24 -0.35
C ILE A 24 -0.19 0.66 -0.24
N ASP A 25 0.74 0.30 0.64
CA ASP A 25 1.98 1.02 0.94
C ASP A 25 3.13 0.70 -0.03
N SER A 26 2.85 0.04 -1.16
CA SER A 26 3.86 -0.15 -2.20
C SER A 26 4.41 1.20 -2.67
N PRO A 27 5.75 1.40 -2.65
CA PRO A 27 6.37 2.68 -2.99
C PRO A 27 6.41 2.92 -4.51
N GLU A 28 6.25 1.89 -5.33
CA GLU A 28 6.30 2.03 -6.77
C GLU A 28 5.07 2.78 -7.30
N LEU A 29 5.30 3.87 -8.01
CA LEU A 29 4.26 4.72 -8.61
C LEU A 29 4.07 4.43 -10.09
N LEU A 30 5.16 4.10 -10.80
CA LEU A 30 5.16 3.89 -12.24
C LEU A 30 6.35 3.00 -12.63
N ARG A 31 6.10 2.10 -13.57
CA ARG A 31 7.11 1.35 -14.31
C ARG A 31 6.77 1.40 -15.78
N LEU A 32 7.70 1.86 -16.59
CA LEU A 32 7.56 1.90 -18.04
C LEU A 32 8.88 1.59 -18.73
N LYS A 33 8.79 1.19 -20.00
CA LYS A 33 9.95 1.09 -20.89
C LYS A 33 9.90 2.23 -21.89
N VAL A 34 11.06 2.81 -22.16
CA VAL A 34 11.27 3.89 -23.11
C VAL A 34 11.86 3.30 -24.39
N ILE A 35 11.22 3.52 -25.52
CA ILE A 35 11.77 3.19 -26.83
C ILE A 35 12.21 4.52 -27.44
N ASP A 36 13.53 4.70 -27.52
CA ASP A 36 14.17 5.93 -27.94
C ASP A 36 15.45 5.58 -28.69
N ASP A 37 15.48 5.92 -29.99
CA ASP A 37 16.62 5.66 -30.88
C ASP A 37 17.68 6.77 -30.80
N SER A 38 17.49 7.78 -29.94
CA SER A 38 18.41 8.90 -29.79
C SER A 38 19.59 8.56 -28.85
N ASP A 39 20.79 9.00 -29.23
CA ASP A 39 21.99 8.96 -28.37
C ASP A 39 22.05 10.12 -27.35
N GLU A 40 21.05 11.00 -27.34
CA GLU A 40 21.02 12.17 -26.45
C GLU A 40 20.85 11.77 -24.98
N ARG A 41 21.53 12.50 -24.10
CA ARG A 41 21.52 12.19 -22.67
C ARG A 41 20.25 12.70 -21.98
N TRP A 42 19.54 11.78 -21.33
CA TRP A 42 18.40 12.06 -20.47
C TRP A 42 18.77 12.88 -19.22
N ARG A 43 17.88 13.80 -18.83
CA ARG A 43 18.00 14.68 -17.66
C ARG A 43 16.70 14.62 -16.86
N GLN A 44 16.84 14.65 -15.53
CA GLN A 44 15.72 14.78 -14.60
C GLN A 44 15.50 16.26 -14.24
N ILE A 45 14.23 16.68 -14.18
CA ILE A 45 13.85 18.09 -14.01
C ILE A 45 13.12 18.35 -12.67
N ILE A 46 12.71 17.32 -11.90
CA ILE A 46 11.91 17.50 -10.67
C ILE A 46 12.36 16.56 -9.51
N ASP A 47 12.22 17.03 -8.26
CA ASP A 47 13.00 16.61 -7.07
C ASP A 47 12.23 15.86 -5.92
N ASN A 48 11.01 15.37 -6.13
CA ASN A 48 10.22 14.78 -5.01
C ASN A 48 9.80 13.30 -5.19
N VAL A 49 10.29 12.65 -6.25
CA VAL A 49 10.18 11.19 -6.43
C VAL A 49 11.53 10.65 -6.87
N ASN A 50 11.77 9.36 -6.64
CA ASN A 50 12.99 8.72 -7.09
C ASN A 50 12.74 8.14 -8.48
N VAL A 51 13.46 8.64 -9.48
CA VAL A 51 13.39 8.15 -10.86
C VAL A 51 14.68 7.37 -11.14
N LYS A 52 14.55 6.07 -11.38
CA LYS A 52 15.65 5.22 -11.84
C LYS A 52 15.44 4.91 -13.32
N MET A 53 16.46 5.14 -14.13
CA MET A 53 16.51 4.72 -15.54
C MET A 53 17.64 3.70 -15.72
N ASP A 54 17.32 2.50 -16.19
CA ASP A 54 18.24 1.37 -16.34
C ASP A 54 17.93 0.61 -17.64
N ASN A 55 18.85 0.59 -18.60
CA ASN A 55 18.68 -0.08 -19.90
C ASN A 55 17.28 0.16 -20.54
N HIS A 56 16.88 1.43 -20.66
CA HIS A 56 15.59 1.87 -21.19
C HIS A 56 14.35 1.63 -20.31
N GLU A 57 14.48 0.98 -19.16
CA GLU A 57 13.41 0.89 -18.18
C GLU A 57 13.44 2.09 -17.23
N VAL A 58 12.28 2.71 -17.03
CA VAL A 58 12.08 3.80 -16.06
C VAL A 58 11.17 3.31 -14.96
N THR A 59 11.69 3.33 -13.74
CA THR A 59 10.92 3.10 -12.52
C THR A 59 10.86 4.38 -11.71
N VAL A 60 9.64 4.75 -11.29
CA VAL A 60 9.39 5.88 -10.42
C VAL A 60 8.87 5.37 -9.10
N THR A 61 9.56 5.67 -8.00
CA THR A 61 9.11 5.35 -6.65
C THR A 61 8.87 6.60 -5.84
N ASP A 62 7.89 6.54 -4.97
CA ASP A 62 7.59 7.57 -4.00
C ASP A 62 8.80 7.77 -3.07
N ILE A 63 9.10 9.03 -2.74
CA ILE A 63 10.00 9.38 -1.66
C ILE A 63 9.07 9.85 -0.57
N ALA A 64 9.00 9.12 0.55
CA ALA A 64 8.15 9.39 1.72
C ALA A 64 8.48 10.73 2.42
N SER A 65 8.46 11.85 1.69
CA SER A 65 8.80 13.19 2.13
C SER A 65 7.54 14.03 2.16
N ASN A 66 7.36 14.81 3.23
CA ASN A 66 6.20 15.69 3.42
C ASN A 66 6.19 16.92 2.47
N LYS A 67 6.92 16.87 1.35
CA LYS A 67 7.18 18.03 0.50
C LYS A 67 6.16 18.16 -0.64
N GLY A 68 4.89 18.35 -0.28
CA GLY A 68 3.83 18.85 -1.19
C GLY A 68 3.53 18.00 -2.43
N GLU A 69 2.52 18.43 -3.19
CA GLU A 69 2.06 17.78 -4.42
C GLU A 69 2.99 18.09 -5.60
N LYS A 70 3.87 17.18 -6.03
CA LYS A 70 4.61 17.29 -7.31
C LYS A 70 4.98 15.92 -7.89
N GLY A 71 4.84 15.76 -9.20
CA GLY A 71 5.25 14.55 -9.94
C GLY A 71 6.69 14.64 -10.46
N PHE A 72 6.96 14.04 -11.63
CA PHE A 72 8.31 14.00 -12.22
C PHE A 72 8.33 14.52 -13.65
N ALA A 73 9.53 14.85 -14.12
CA ALA A 73 9.81 15.02 -15.54
C ALA A 73 11.21 14.52 -15.84
N ILE A 74 11.33 13.69 -16.87
CA ILE A 74 12.59 13.30 -17.50
C ILE A 74 12.52 13.66 -18.97
N SER A 75 13.62 14.16 -19.53
CA SER A 75 13.66 14.57 -20.92
C SER A 75 15.06 14.62 -21.48
N ARG A 76 15.14 14.74 -22.81
CA ARG A 76 16.35 15.02 -23.56
C ARG A 76 16.08 16.10 -24.61
N LYS A 77 17.12 16.55 -25.30
CA LYS A 77 16.96 17.48 -26.43
C LYS A 77 16.09 16.84 -27.52
N CYS A 78 15.26 17.66 -28.16
CA CYS A 78 14.42 17.23 -29.28
C CYS A 78 15.03 17.63 -30.62
N ALA A 79 15.27 16.66 -31.50
CA ALA A 79 15.77 16.86 -32.86
C ALA A 79 14.65 17.24 -33.84
N VAL A 80 15.01 17.80 -35.01
CA VAL A 80 14.06 18.24 -36.05
C VAL A 80 13.12 17.13 -36.50
N VAL A 81 13.67 15.93 -36.63
CA VAL A 81 12.91 14.69 -36.80
C VAL A 81 13.23 13.82 -35.61
N ASP A 82 12.21 13.46 -34.84
CA ASP A 82 12.39 12.80 -33.57
C ASP A 82 11.18 11.96 -33.18
N ASN A 83 11.39 10.96 -32.35
CA ASN A 83 10.31 10.17 -31.80
C ASN A 83 10.65 9.62 -30.43
N LEU A 84 9.60 9.40 -29.64
CA LEU A 84 9.69 8.79 -28.32
C LEU A 84 8.47 7.92 -28.12
N ALA A 85 8.70 6.64 -27.85
CA ALA A 85 7.64 5.71 -27.47
C ALA A 85 7.83 5.20 -26.04
N VAL A 86 6.73 4.85 -25.40
CA VAL A 86 6.71 4.25 -24.06
C VAL A 86 5.79 3.05 -24.01
N ILE A 87 6.17 2.04 -23.24
CA ILE A 87 5.33 0.90 -22.85
C ILE A 87 5.10 1.00 -21.36
N ILE A 88 3.86 1.21 -20.93
CA ILE A 88 3.51 1.31 -19.51
C ILE A 88 3.27 -0.08 -18.94
N ASP A 89 4.21 -0.60 -18.17
CA ASP A 89 4.10 -1.91 -17.51
C ASP A 89 3.17 -1.82 -16.30
N PHE A 90 3.39 -0.80 -15.46
CA PHE A 90 2.64 -0.56 -14.23
C PHE A 90 2.44 0.94 -14.01
N VAL A 91 1.26 1.30 -13.54
CA VAL A 91 0.97 2.63 -12.98
C VAL A 91 0.15 2.41 -11.72
N LYS A 92 0.59 3.02 -10.61
CA LYS A 92 -0.18 3.12 -9.39
C LYS A 92 -1.38 4.00 -9.71
N GLU A 93 -2.56 3.49 -9.41
CA GLU A 93 -3.81 4.01 -9.96
C GLU A 93 -3.95 5.52 -9.85
N PHE A 94 -4.47 6.09 -10.95
CA PHE A 94 -4.57 7.53 -11.07
C PHE A 94 -5.52 8.08 -10.01
N GLN A 95 -5.03 9.00 -9.18
CA GLN A 95 -5.93 9.89 -8.48
C GLN A 95 -6.69 10.75 -9.51
N ARG A 96 -7.86 11.26 -9.14
CA ARG A 96 -8.62 12.18 -10.02
C ARG A 96 -7.73 13.35 -10.47
N GLY A 97 -7.51 13.45 -11.79
CA GLY A 97 -6.67 14.48 -12.42
C GLY A 97 -5.20 14.11 -12.58
N ALA A 98 -4.75 12.98 -12.04
CA ALA A 98 -3.40 12.47 -12.28
C ALA A 98 -3.27 11.92 -13.71
N TYR A 99 -2.10 12.13 -14.29
CA TYR A 99 -1.75 11.62 -15.61
C TYR A 99 -0.24 11.37 -15.73
N ILE A 100 0.10 10.53 -16.69
CA ILE A 100 1.45 10.46 -17.28
C ILE A 100 1.37 11.22 -18.59
N SER A 101 2.40 11.96 -18.96
CA SER A 101 2.40 12.67 -20.23
C SER A 101 3.68 12.48 -21.01
N LEU A 102 3.53 12.35 -22.32
CA LEU A 102 4.59 12.57 -23.29
C LEU A 102 4.51 14.02 -23.73
N PHE A 103 5.65 14.71 -23.83
CA PHE A 103 5.65 16.12 -24.19
C PHE A 103 6.77 16.48 -25.16
N ILE A 104 6.50 17.51 -25.96
CA ILE A 104 7.48 18.27 -26.74
C ILE A 104 7.26 19.75 -26.42
N GLY A 105 8.32 20.47 -26.03
CA GLY A 105 8.19 21.88 -25.67
C GLY A 105 9.47 22.47 -25.07
N PRO A 106 9.53 23.80 -24.86
CA PRO A 106 10.69 24.46 -24.28
C PRO A 106 10.98 23.98 -22.85
N ALA A 107 12.27 24.00 -22.49
CA ALA A 107 12.76 23.54 -21.19
C ALA A 107 12.08 24.22 -19.98
N GLU A 108 11.72 25.50 -20.09
CA GLU A 108 11.06 26.29 -19.03
C GLU A 108 9.64 25.80 -18.69
N ASP A 109 8.98 25.18 -19.67
CA ASP A 109 7.62 24.66 -19.56
C ASP A 109 7.56 23.13 -19.66
N ALA A 110 8.69 22.44 -19.57
CA ALA A 110 8.77 20.98 -19.73
C ALA A 110 7.67 20.25 -18.94
N GLY A 111 6.80 19.53 -19.67
CA GLY A 111 5.72 18.73 -19.09
C GLY A 111 4.50 19.51 -18.58
N LYS A 112 4.43 20.84 -18.75
CA LYS A 112 3.27 21.68 -18.39
C LYS A 112 2.30 21.80 -19.58
N MET A 113 1.03 22.06 -19.31
CA MET A 113 0.05 22.37 -20.36
C MET A 113 0.10 23.88 -20.69
N THR A 114 0.99 24.27 -21.61
CA THR A 114 1.17 25.67 -22.07
C THR A 114 1.04 25.77 -23.60
N GLU A 115 0.77 26.95 -24.12
CA GLU A 115 0.58 27.17 -25.57
C GLU A 115 1.81 26.78 -26.41
N THR A 116 2.98 26.75 -25.77
CA THR A 116 4.29 26.41 -26.31
C THR A 116 4.58 24.91 -26.32
N ASN A 117 3.69 24.08 -25.76
CA ASN A 117 3.89 22.64 -25.66
C ASN A 117 2.90 21.85 -26.50
N TYR A 118 3.37 20.70 -26.99
CA TYR A 118 2.54 19.58 -27.40
C TYR A 118 2.59 18.53 -26.29
N VAL A 119 1.46 18.30 -25.60
CA VAL A 119 1.39 17.39 -24.46
C VAL A 119 0.31 16.34 -24.67
N VAL A 120 0.70 15.07 -24.56
CA VAL A 120 -0.19 13.92 -24.62
C VAL A 120 -0.34 13.36 -23.22
N CYS A 121 -1.49 13.57 -22.60
CA CYS A 121 -1.80 13.11 -21.25
C CYS A 121 -2.57 11.79 -21.28
N ILE A 122 -2.01 10.80 -20.60
CA ILE A 122 -2.53 9.46 -20.43
C ILE A 122 -3.07 9.36 -19.01
N HIS A 123 -4.37 9.09 -18.88
CA HIS A 123 -5.07 9.05 -17.60
C HIS A 123 -6.13 7.94 -17.60
N GLN A 124 -6.75 7.67 -16.44
CA GLN A 124 -7.73 6.58 -16.29
C GLN A 124 -8.91 6.62 -17.27
N TYR A 125 -9.29 7.80 -17.76
CA TYR A 125 -10.42 7.97 -18.68
C TYR A 125 -10.03 7.99 -20.17
N GLY A 126 -8.80 7.61 -20.53
CA GLY A 126 -8.30 7.63 -21.90
C GLY A 126 -7.13 8.60 -22.11
N VAL A 127 -7.09 9.26 -23.26
CA VAL A 127 -6.00 10.17 -23.66
C VAL A 127 -6.55 11.58 -23.87
N SER A 128 -5.80 12.60 -23.44
CA SER A 128 -6.05 14.00 -23.78
C SER A 128 -4.82 14.59 -24.45
N VAL A 129 -5.02 15.41 -25.49
CA VAL A 129 -3.93 16.10 -26.19
C VAL A 129 -4.12 17.60 -26.03
N PHE A 130 -3.05 18.28 -25.61
CA PHE A 130 -3.02 19.72 -25.42
C PHE A 130 -2.00 20.37 -26.35
N CYS A 131 -2.44 21.34 -27.13
CA CYS A 131 -1.59 22.13 -28.03
C CYS A 131 -2.26 23.49 -28.31
N LYS A 132 -1.52 24.61 -28.25
CA LYS A 132 -2.02 25.97 -28.54
C LYS A 132 -3.33 26.32 -27.82
N SER A 133 -3.39 26.08 -26.51
CA SER A 133 -4.60 26.31 -25.67
C SER A 133 -5.82 25.46 -26.03
N ASN A 134 -5.71 24.51 -26.96
CA ASN A 134 -6.78 23.57 -27.28
C ASN A 134 -6.55 22.25 -26.57
N LEU A 135 -7.54 21.84 -25.77
CA LEU A 135 -7.57 20.52 -25.12
C LEU A 135 -8.55 19.61 -25.88
N LYS A 136 -8.02 18.57 -26.53
CA LYS A 136 -8.79 17.51 -27.17
C LYS A 136 -8.83 16.28 -26.27
N LYS A 137 -9.99 15.66 -26.10
CA LYS A 137 -10.17 14.46 -25.24
C LYS A 137 -10.62 13.27 -26.07
N TYR A 138 -9.98 12.13 -25.84
CA TYR A 138 -10.20 10.86 -26.53
C TYR A 138 -10.53 9.78 -25.49
N THR A 139 -11.82 9.64 -25.17
CA THR A 139 -12.31 8.78 -24.07
C THR A 139 -12.68 7.36 -24.49
N ALA A 140 -12.70 7.07 -25.79
CA ALA A 140 -12.96 5.73 -26.32
C ALA A 140 -11.73 4.79 -26.27
N ILE A 141 -10.58 5.33 -25.87
CA ILE A 141 -9.33 4.58 -25.78
C ILE A 141 -9.32 3.82 -24.45
N ASN A 142 -9.46 2.50 -24.53
CA ASN A 142 -9.41 1.63 -23.36
C ASN A 142 -7.96 1.44 -22.88
N PHE A 143 -7.59 2.09 -21.77
CA PHE A 143 -6.27 1.96 -21.15
C PHE A 143 -5.93 0.51 -20.73
N SER A 144 -6.94 -0.35 -20.55
CA SER A 144 -6.71 -1.76 -20.26
C SER A 144 -6.23 -2.58 -21.47
N GLU A 145 -6.51 -2.12 -22.69
CA GLU A 145 -6.21 -2.83 -23.95
C GLU A 145 -4.94 -2.31 -24.65
N SER A 146 -4.58 -1.04 -24.46
CA SER A 146 -3.41 -0.42 -25.10
C SER A 146 -2.56 0.33 -24.10
N ARG A 147 -1.31 -0.14 -23.92
CA ARG A 147 -0.33 0.43 -22.98
C ARG A 147 0.88 1.06 -23.66
N GLN A 148 0.86 1.17 -24.99
CA GLN A 148 1.97 1.68 -25.76
C GLN A 148 1.58 3.01 -26.41
N PHE A 149 2.39 4.04 -26.17
CA PHE A 149 2.12 5.40 -26.63
C PHE A 149 3.37 5.96 -27.28
N LYS A 150 3.20 6.73 -28.36
CA LYS A 150 4.31 7.32 -29.10
C LYS A 150 4.01 8.77 -29.43
N ILE A 151 5.01 9.63 -29.31
CA ILE A 151 5.01 10.97 -29.88
C ILE A 151 6.07 11.06 -30.96
N VAL A 152 5.74 11.75 -32.04
CA VAL A 152 6.63 11.96 -33.19
C VAL A 152 6.66 13.44 -33.50
N ARG A 153 7.84 13.93 -33.86
CA ARG A 153 8.07 15.24 -34.42
C ARG A 153 8.67 15.11 -35.81
N GLU A 154 8.10 15.85 -36.75
CA GLU A 154 8.66 16.10 -38.08
C GLU A 154 8.58 17.59 -38.35
N ASP A 155 9.72 18.28 -38.23
CA ASP A 155 9.83 19.73 -38.36
C ASP A 155 8.90 20.48 -37.37
N MET A 156 7.82 21.10 -37.86
CA MET A 156 6.85 21.83 -37.05
C MET A 156 5.62 20.99 -36.69
N CYS A 157 5.56 19.75 -37.18
CA CYS A 157 4.44 18.85 -36.94
C CYS A 157 4.74 17.92 -35.77
N CYS A 158 3.80 17.85 -34.83
CA CYS A 158 3.80 16.88 -33.74
C CYS A 158 2.58 15.96 -33.90
N ALA A 159 2.79 14.66 -33.73
CA ALA A 159 1.73 13.67 -33.78
C ALA A 159 1.86 12.69 -32.62
N CYS A 160 0.74 12.10 -32.21
CA CYS A 160 0.72 11.05 -31.21
C CYS A 160 -0.04 9.82 -31.66
N TYR A 161 0.44 8.67 -31.21
CA TYR A 161 -0.02 7.36 -31.65
C TYR A 161 -0.20 6.43 -30.46
N ILE A 162 -1.05 5.43 -30.65
CA ILE A 162 -1.26 4.34 -29.70
C ILE A 162 -1.10 2.99 -30.39
N SER A 163 -0.69 1.98 -29.63
CA SER A 163 -0.62 0.60 -30.12
C SER A 163 -1.03 -0.40 -29.04
N SER A 164 -1.71 -1.46 -29.47
CA SER A 164 -2.03 -2.65 -28.65
C SER A 164 -0.92 -3.71 -28.71
N ASN A 165 -0.16 -3.77 -29.82
CA ASN A 165 0.80 -4.84 -30.12
C ASN A 165 2.24 -4.34 -30.37
N GLY A 166 2.45 -3.02 -30.41
CA GLY A 166 3.74 -2.35 -30.67
C GLY A 166 4.16 -2.31 -32.14
N SER A 167 3.45 -3.01 -33.03
CA SER A 167 3.75 -3.09 -34.46
C SER A 167 2.85 -2.17 -35.29
N GLU A 168 1.56 -2.14 -34.98
CA GLU A 168 0.56 -1.31 -35.64
C GLU A 168 0.25 -0.09 -34.78
N TRP A 169 0.34 1.11 -35.34
CA TRP A 169 0.22 2.37 -34.62
C TRP A 169 -0.91 3.23 -35.19
N ASP A 170 -1.93 3.47 -34.37
CA ASP A 170 -3.06 4.33 -34.73
C ASP A 170 -2.79 5.78 -34.35
N GLU A 171 -2.95 6.72 -35.28
CA GLU A 171 -2.83 8.15 -35.02
C GLU A 171 -4.03 8.66 -34.19
N ILE A 172 -3.75 9.33 -33.07
CA ILE A 172 -4.77 9.94 -32.21
C ILE A 172 -4.94 11.43 -32.54
N ASP A 173 -3.82 12.14 -32.68
CA ASP A 173 -3.80 13.56 -32.99
C ASP A 173 -2.56 13.94 -33.80
N LYS A 174 -2.74 14.97 -34.62
CA LYS A 174 -1.70 15.66 -35.35
C LYS A 174 -1.92 17.16 -35.25
N SER A 175 -0.88 17.88 -34.83
CA SER A 175 -0.94 19.32 -34.59
C SER A 175 0.35 20.00 -35.03
N ILE A 176 0.28 21.30 -35.32
CA ILE A 176 1.45 22.13 -35.66
C ILE A 176 1.86 22.93 -34.43
N LEU A 177 3.13 22.88 -34.06
CA LEU A 177 3.74 23.61 -32.94
C LEU A 177 4.88 24.49 -33.46
N GLN A 178 5.01 25.71 -32.92
CA GLN A 178 6.21 26.52 -33.21
C GLN A 178 7.40 26.00 -32.43
N PHE A 179 8.53 25.81 -33.10
CA PHE A 179 9.67 25.12 -32.53
C PHE A 179 10.94 25.99 -32.48
N ASN A 180 11.75 25.78 -31.43
CA ASN A 180 13.10 26.32 -31.30
C ASN A 180 14.08 25.21 -30.90
N GLU A 181 14.98 24.86 -31.83
CA GLU A 181 15.98 23.78 -31.71
C GLU A 181 16.93 23.92 -30.53
N GLN A 182 17.12 25.13 -30.01
CA GLN A 182 18.06 25.35 -28.92
C GLN A 182 17.44 25.07 -27.55
N THR A 183 16.11 25.09 -27.43
CA THR A 183 15.43 25.11 -26.13
C THR A 183 14.43 23.99 -25.94
N HIS A 184 13.99 23.33 -27.01
CA HIS A 184 12.94 22.33 -26.92
C HIS A 184 13.46 20.96 -26.51
N LEU A 185 12.66 20.32 -25.69
CA LEU A 185 12.90 19.01 -25.12
C LEU A 185 11.78 18.08 -25.56
N ILE A 186 12.09 16.79 -25.59
CA ILE A 186 11.13 15.69 -25.70
C ILE A 186 11.29 14.81 -24.47
N GLY A 187 10.18 14.38 -23.89
CA GLY A 187 10.26 13.63 -22.64
C GLY A 187 8.95 13.13 -22.08
N ILE A 188 9.06 12.64 -20.85
CA ILE A 188 7.98 12.06 -20.06
C ILE A 188 7.84 12.88 -18.79
N SER A 189 6.62 13.26 -18.46
CA SER A 189 6.30 13.90 -17.19
C SER A 189 5.08 13.25 -16.55
N SER A 190 4.79 13.62 -15.31
CA SER A 190 3.61 13.16 -14.62
C SER A 190 3.14 14.13 -13.56
N SER A 191 1.84 14.16 -13.33
CA SER A 191 1.18 14.82 -12.20
C SER A 191 0.79 13.84 -11.08
N LEU A 192 1.36 12.62 -11.07
CA LEU A 192 1.12 11.63 -10.02
C LEU A 192 1.36 12.26 -8.65
N LEU A 193 0.34 12.21 -7.81
CA LEU A 193 0.38 12.68 -6.44
C LEU A 193 0.96 11.54 -5.58
N ALA A 194 2.03 11.85 -4.84
CA ALA A 194 2.60 10.96 -3.82
C ALA A 194 1.52 10.47 -2.84
N ASN A 195 1.80 9.39 -2.10
CA ASN A 195 0.86 8.59 -1.31
C ASN A 195 0.29 9.29 -0.05
N SER A 196 -0.12 10.56 -0.16
CA SER A 196 -0.69 11.36 0.93
C SER A 196 -1.99 10.77 1.46
N GLU A 197 -2.85 10.21 0.60
CA GLU A 197 -4.16 9.68 1.03
C GLU A 197 -4.03 8.46 1.96
N TYR A 198 -3.13 7.52 1.65
CA TYR A 198 -2.88 6.37 2.55
C TYR A 198 -2.29 6.84 3.88
N LYS A 199 -1.36 7.80 3.85
CA LYS A 199 -0.78 8.36 5.07
C LYS A 199 -1.85 9.04 5.92
N ASP A 200 -2.66 9.91 5.33
CA ASP A 200 -3.79 10.58 5.99
C ASP A 200 -4.74 9.56 6.63
N TRP A 201 -5.10 8.52 5.88
CA TRP A 201 -5.96 7.43 6.35
C TRP A 201 -5.32 6.67 7.51
N LEU A 202 -4.06 6.25 7.38
CA LEU A 202 -3.33 5.49 8.39
C LEU A 202 -3.22 6.26 9.71
N MET A 203 -3.01 7.58 9.65
CA MET A 203 -2.93 8.43 10.84
C MET A 203 -4.25 8.54 11.60
N MET A 204 -5.39 8.19 10.98
CA MET A 204 -6.71 8.14 11.63
C MET A 204 -7.17 6.72 11.98
N ASN A 205 -6.47 5.69 11.52
CA ASN A 205 -6.86 4.29 11.65
C ASN A 205 -5.81 3.49 12.44
N TYR A 206 -6.01 2.18 12.67
CA TYR A 206 -5.10 1.35 13.49
C TYR A 206 -4.86 1.93 14.90
N ILE A 207 -5.93 2.41 15.53
CA ILE A 207 -5.92 2.97 16.90
C ILE A 207 -6.62 2.01 17.87
N GLN A 208 -7.83 1.54 17.51
CA GLN A 208 -8.59 0.63 18.36
C GLN A 208 -7.93 -0.74 18.44
N LEU A 209 -7.67 -1.16 19.67
CA LEU A 209 -7.31 -2.53 19.99
C LEU A 209 -8.55 -3.30 20.42
N TYR A 210 -8.61 -4.56 20.06
CA TYR A 210 -9.66 -5.49 20.45
C TYR A 210 -9.03 -6.75 21.00
N LEU A 211 -9.47 -7.14 22.20
CA LEU A 211 -9.05 -8.36 22.88
C LEU A 211 -10.25 -9.30 23.05
N ASN A 212 -10.08 -10.53 22.55
CA ASN A 212 -10.99 -11.63 22.84
C ASN A 212 -10.21 -12.82 23.42
N GLU A 213 -10.24 -12.97 24.74
CA GLU A 213 -9.58 -14.08 25.43
C GLU A 213 -10.18 -15.46 25.09
N LYS A 214 -11.37 -15.50 24.49
CA LYS A 214 -12.09 -16.72 24.14
C LYS A 214 -11.99 -17.10 22.65
N ASP A 215 -11.28 -16.32 21.83
CA ASP A 215 -11.11 -16.68 20.42
C ASP A 215 -10.38 -18.02 20.29
N SER A 216 -11.13 -19.04 19.91
CA SER A 216 -10.67 -20.41 19.73
C SER A 216 -10.48 -20.77 18.25
N VAL A 217 -10.95 -19.92 17.34
CA VAL A 217 -11.01 -20.20 15.90
C VAL A 217 -9.78 -19.62 15.20
N GLY A 218 -9.44 -18.35 15.47
CA GLY A 218 -8.27 -17.69 14.88
C GLY A 218 -7.00 -17.80 15.71
N LYS A 219 -7.12 -18.06 17.02
CA LYS A 219 -6.03 -17.89 18.00
C LYS A 219 -5.40 -16.49 17.87
N VAL A 220 -6.19 -15.48 17.47
CA VAL A 220 -5.77 -14.09 17.38
C VAL A 220 -6.48 -13.36 18.51
N PHE A 221 -5.76 -13.22 19.62
CA PHE A 221 -6.39 -12.73 20.84
C PHE A 221 -6.44 -11.20 20.90
N LEU A 222 -5.35 -10.54 20.51
CA LEU A 222 -5.25 -9.08 20.42
C LEU A 222 -5.07 -8.70 18.97
N ASP A 223 -5.90 -7.78 18.48
CA ASP A 223 -5.87 -7.29 17.10
C ASP A 223 -6.30 -5.82 17.01
N TYR A 224 -6.15 -5.22 15.82
CA TYR A 224 -6.77 -3.96 15.48
C TYR A 224 -8.22 -4.14 15.08
N ARG A 225 -9.06 -3.17 15.46
CA ARG A 225 -10.47 -3.16 15.10
C ARG A 225 -10.93 -1.87 14.46
N MET A 226 -10.98 -1.86 13.14
CA MET A 226 -11.28 -0.65 12.38
C MET A 226 -12.68 -0.61 11.79
N ASN A 227 -13.21 -1.78 11.39
CA ASN A 227 -14.48 -1.92 10.68
C ASN A 227 -15.26 -3.09 11.27
N PRO A 228 -16.61 -3.05 11.17
CA PRO A 228 -17.45 -4.13 11.63
C PRO A 228 -17.22 -5.35 10.74
N VAL A 229 -17.04 -6.52 11.36
CA VAL A 229 -16.81 -7.77 10.61
C VAL A 229 -17.96 -8.74 10.84
N LYS A 230 -18.37 -9.39 9.76
CA LYS A 230 -19.55 -10.27 9.77
C LYS A 230 -19.36 -11.50 10.66
N ASN A 231 -18.13 -12.05 10.76
CA ASN A 231 -17.82 -13.28 11.47
C ASN A 231 -16.43 -13.19 12.14
N TYR A 232 -16.16 -14.06 13.13
CA TYR A 232 -14.89 -14.12 13.88
C TYR A 232 -13.67 -14.63 13.09
N HIS A 233 -13.87 -15.20 11.91
CA HIS A 233 -12.76 -15.65 11.08
C HIS A 233 -12.03 -14.43 10.50
N TYR A 234 -10.72 -14.40 10.72
CA TYR A 234 -9.76 -13.36 10.27
C TYR A 234 -9.70 -13.14 8.74
N GLU A 235 -10.45 -13.94 7.98
CA GLU A 235 -10.49 -13.97 6.51
C GLU A 235 -11.67 -13.17 5.91
N TYR A 236 -12.50 -12.46 6.70
CA TYR A 236 -13.78 -11.95 6.17
C TYR A 236 -13.98 -10.43 6.15
N LYS A 237 -14.18 -9.94 4.92
CA LYS A 237 -15.09 -8.86 4.49
C LYS A 237 -14.87 -7.48 5.11
N TYR A 238 -13.61 -7.10 5.26
CA TYR A 238 -13.27 -5.69 5.44
C TYR A 238 -13.64 -4.91 4.19
N ALA A 239 -14.29 -3.77 4.38
CA ALA A 239 -14.24 -2.69 3.41
C ALA A 239 -12.89 -2.01 3.54
N ASP A 240 -12.26 -1.71 2.41
CA ASP A 240 -11.00 -0.98 2.36
C ASP A 240 -11.15 0.22 1.42
N GLN A 241 -10.48 1.32 1.74
CA GLN A 241 -10.55 2.57 0.99
C GLN A 241 -9.76 2.49 -0.33
N PHE A 242 -8.77 1.61 -0.40
CA PHE A 242 -7.77 1.56 -1.47
C PHE A 242 -7.78 0.25 -2.25
N LEU A 243 -8.51 -0.76 -1.78
CA LEU A 243 -8.57 -2.08 -2.38
C LEU A 243 -10.01 -2.51 -2.67
N ASP A 244 -10.22 -2.97 -3.90
CA ASP A 244 -11.28 -3.90 -4.23
C ASP A 244 -10.92 -5.28 -3.69
N ILE A 245 -11.80 -5.84 -2.86
CA ILE A 245 -11.56 -7.14 -2.22
C ILE A 245 -12.66 -8.12 -2.61
N VAL A 246 -12.25 -9.21 -3.25
CA VAL A 246 -13.12 -10.31 -3.61
C VAL A 246 -12.84 -11.48 -2.68
N TYR A 247 -13.89 -11.98 -2.04
CA TYR A 247 -13.84 -13.13 -1.13
C TYR A 247 -14.57 -14.29 -1.78
N GLU A 248 -13.84 -15.36 -2.06
CA GLU A 248 -14.35 -16.56 -2.73
C GLU A 248 -14.03 -17.80 -1.90
N ARG A 249 -14.86 -18.83 -2.02
CA ARG A 249 -14.55 -20.16 -1.46
C ARG A 249 -13.64 -20.90 -2.43
N LEU A 250 -12.59 -21.52 -1.93
CA LEU A 250 -11.62 -22.19 -2.80
C LEU A 250 -12.27 -23.33 -3.60
N GLY A 251 -13.12 -24.14 -2.97
CA GLY A 251 -13.86 -25.20 -3.67
C GLY A 251 -14.75 -24.68 -4.82
N GLU A 252 -15.34 -23.48 -4.70
CA GLU A 252 -16.12 -22.86 -5.77
C GLU A 252 -15.22 -22.41 -6.92
N VAL A 253 -14.09 -21.77 -6.60
CA VAL A 253 -13.09 -21.39 -7.61
C VAL A 253 -12.60 -22.60 -8.39
N LEU A 254 -12.26 -23.70 -7.71
CA LEU A 254 -11.81 -24.95 -8.35
C LEU A 254 -12.91 -25.60 -9.20
N ALA A 255 -14.19 -25.43 -8.84
CA ALA A 255 -15.31 -25.93 -9.65
C ALA A 255 -15.49 -25.15 -10.96
N PHE A 256 -15.21 -23.84 -10.97
CA PHE A 256 -15.30 -22.99 -12.18
C PHE A 256 -13.99 -22.90 -12.97
N HIS A 257 -12.86 -23.19 -12.32
CA HIS A 257 -11.53 -23.14 -12.90
C HIS A 257 -10.82 -24.47 -12.65
N SER A 258 -10.80 -25.33 -13.67
CA SER A 258 -10.18 -26.66 -13.59
C SER A 258 -8.67 -26.65 -13.38
N ASP A 259 -8.02 -25.49 -13.54
CA ASP A 259 -6.58 -25.30 -13.35
C ASP A 259 -6.35 -24.10 -12.43
N PHE A 260 -5.90 -24.39 -11.20
CA PHE A 260 -5.64 -23.39 -10.17
C PHE A 260 -4.42 -22.50 -10.51
N VAL A 261 -3.39 -23.07 -11.14
CA VAL A 261 -2.21 -22.34 -11.58
C VAL A 261 -2.61 -21.31 -12.63
N GLU A 262 -3.43 -21.71 -13.60
CA GLU A 262 -3.93 -20.81 -14.63
C GLU A 262 -4.87 -19.73 -14.05
N PHE A 263 -5.70 -20.08 -13.06
CA PHE A 263 -6.51 -19.10 -12.34
C PHE A 263 -5.65 -18.02 -11.68
N ILE A 264 -4.55 -18.40 -11.03
CA ILE A 264 -3.62 -17.44 -10.39
C ILE A 264 -2.92 -16.58 -11.45
N LYS A 265 -2.43 -17.17 -12.54
CA LYS A 265 -1.79 -16.43 -13.65
C LYS A 265 -2.74 -15.40 -14.25
N LYS A 266 -4.00 -15.78 -14.53
CA LYS A 266 -5.04 -14.86 -15.00
C LYS A 266 -5.34 -13.77 -13.99
N SER A 267 -5.48 -14.11 -12.71
CA SER A 267 -5.71 -13.15 -11.64
C SER A 267 -4.59 -12.09 -11.59
N LEU A 268 -3.34 -12.52 -11.63
CA LEU A 268 -2.17 -11.64 -11.70
C LEU A 268 -2.20 -10.76 -12.97
N ALA A 269 -2.57 -11.32 -14.13
CA ALA A 269 -2.70 -10.57 -15.38
C ALA A 269 -3.73 -9.44 -15.29
N TYR A 270 -4.81 -9.65 -14.52
CA TYR A 270 -5.81 -8.63 -14.16
C TYR A 270 -5.43 -7.78 -12.94
N ARG A 271 -4.18 -7.85 -12.49
CA ARG A 271 -3.60 -7.11 -11.36
C ARG A 271 -4.20 -7.44 -9.99
N TYR A 272 -4.78 -8.62 -9.85
CA TYR A 272 -5.16 -9.14 -8.53
C TYR A 272 -3.95 -9.77 -7.84
N TYR A 273 -3.72 -9.39 -6.58
CA TYR A 273 -2.95 -10.16 -5.61
C TYR A 273 -3.86 -11.23 -5.02
N ILE A 274 -3.30 -12.38 -4.66
CA ILE A 274 -4.09 -13.53 -4.21
C ILE A 274 -3.59 -13.99 -2.84
N SER A 275 -4.42 -13.87 -1.80
CA SER A 275 -4.17 -14.51 -0.52
C SER A 275 -4.92 -15.83 -0.46
N VAL A 276 -4.19 -16.91 -0.19
CA VAL A 276 -4.73 -18.26 -0.11
C VAL A 276 -3.94 -19.07 0.91
N SER A 277 -4.62 -19.98 1.62
CA SER A 277 -3.96 -20.95 2.47
C SER A 277 -3.25 -21.98 1.60
N MET A 278 -1.93 -22.06 1.72
CA MET A 278 -1.09 -23.00 0.98
C MET A 278 -0.37 -23.91 1.96
N ASP A 279 -0.08 -25.13 1.54
CA ASP A 279 0.81 -26.01 2.26
C ASP A 279 2.26 -25.50 2.18
N GLU A 280 2.75 -24.97 3.30
CA GLU A 280 4.08 -24.39 3.39
C GLU A 280 5.22 -25.41 3.26
N TYR A 281 4.92 -26.71 3.15
CA TYR A 281 5.91 -27.72 2.75
C TYR A 281 6.58 -27.39 1.41
N TYR A 282 5.84 -26.83 0.47
CA TYR A 282 6.31 -26.51 -0.88
C TYR A 282 6.80 -25.06 -1.04
N VAL A 283 6.57 -24.21 -0.05
CA VAL A 283 6.88 -22.78 -0.15
C VAL A 283 8.27 -22.49 0.41
N ALA A 284 9.22 -22.17 -0.47
CA ALA A 284 10.59 -21.88 -0.10
C ALA A 284 10.67 -20.74 0.93
N LYS A 285 11.58 -20.88 1.90
CA LYS A 285 11.82 -19.95 3.03
C LYS A 285 10.72 -19.92 4.11
N ARG A 286 9.74 -20.84 4.06
CA ARG A 286 8.86 -21.11 5.22
C ARG A 286 9.53 -22.04 6.22
N LYS A 287 9.07 -21.99 7.47
CA LYS A 287 9.60 -22.88 8.53
C LYS A 287 9.41 -24.34 8.18
N SER A 288 8.26 -24.65 7.60
CA SER A 288 7.77 -25.98 7.24
C SER A 288 8.32 -26.50 5.90
N TYR A 289 9.02 -25.64 5.13
CA TYR A 289 9.53 -25.98 3.80
C TYR A 289 10.37 -27.26 3.84
N GLN A 290 9.94 -28.28 3.09
CA GLN A 290 10.53 -29.62 3.03
C GLN A 290 10.71 -30.30 4.39
N LYS A 291 9.89 -29.96 5.40
CA LYS A 291 9.96 -30.54 6.75
C LYS A 291 8.65 -31.16 7.21
N ASN A 292 7.54 -30.44 7.06
CA ASN A 292 6.22 -30.91 7.47
C ASN A 292 5.14 -30.19 6.67
N HIS A 293 4.00 -30.85 6.49
CA HIS A 293 2.81 -30.22 5.91
C HIS A 293 2.23 -29.23 6.92
N PHE A 294 1.97 -28.00 6.48
CA PHE A 294 1.40 -26.94 7.31
C PHE A 294 0.70 -25.91 6.45
N PHE A 295 -0.63 -25.90 6.53
CA PHE A 295 -1.47 -24.95 5.81
C PHE A 295 -1.44 -23.59 6.48
N HIS A 296 -1.10 -22.57 5.70
CA HIS A 296 -1.04 -21.20 6.18
C HIS A 296 -1.20 -20.18 5.06
N HIS A 297 -1.77 -19.02 5.39
CA HIS A 297 -2.05 -17.98 4.41
C HIS A 297 -0.77 -17.31 3.89
N ASN A 298 -0.70 -17.24 2.56
CA ASN A 298 0.37 -16.62 1.81
C ASN A 298 -0.23 -15.72 0.73
N LEU A 299 0.40 -14.56 0.50
CA LEU A 299 0.02 -13.60 -0.54
C LEU A 299 0.87 -13.83 -1.79
N ILE A 300 0.25 -14.29 -2.87
CA ILE A 300 0.86 -14.40 -4.19
C ILE A 300 0.76 -13.03 -4.88
N TYR A 301 1.89 -12.51 -5.35
CA TYR A 301 1.97 -11.18 -5.96
C TYR A 301 2.68 -11.16 -7.31
N GLY A 302 3.18 -12.31 -7.79
CA GLY A 302 3.84 -12.39 -9.07
C GLY A 302 4.12 -13.81 -9.53
N TYR A 303 4.51 -13.90 -10.79
CA TYR A 303 4.94 -15.11 -11.47
C TYR A 303 6.11 -14.75 -12.39
N ASP A 304 7.23 -15.46 -12.23
CA ASP A 304 8.42 -15.35 -13.07
C ASP A 304 8.37 -16.47 -14.12
N GLU A 305 7.95 -16.13 -15.34
CA GLU A 305 7.82 -17.07 -16.46
C GLU A 305 9.13 -17.76 -16.83
N ASN A 306 10.27 -17.07 -16.68
CA ASN A 306 11.58 -17.64 -17.04
C ASN A 306 12.01 -18.75 -16.07
N LYS A 307 11.54 -18.67 -14.82
CA LYS A 307 11.88 -19.63 -13.76
C LYS A 307 10.74 -20.58 -13.44
N ASP A 308 9.56 -20.35 -14.00
CA ASP A 308 8.32 -21.05 -13.70
C ASP A 308 7.99 -21.11 -12.19
N VAL A 309 8.13 -19.96 -11.51
CA VAL A 309 7.85 -19.83 -10.07
C VAL A 309 6.93 -18.66 -9.75
N PHE A 310 6.08 -18.86 -8.76
CA PHE A 310 5.29 -17.82 -8.14
C PHE A 310 6.05 -17.15 -6.99
N LEU A 311 5.90 -15.83 -6.90
CA LEU A 311 6.44 -15.01 -5.82
C LEU A 311 5.39 -14.83 -4.75
N VAL A 312 5.74 -15.13 -3.51
CA VAL A 312 4.80 -15.14 -2.39
C VAL A 312 5.34 -14.39 -1.18
N LEU A 313 4.47 -13.72 -0.43
CA LEU A 313 4.76 -13.05 0.83
C LEU A 313 4.01 -13.77 1.96
N GLY A 314 4.67 -13.97 3.10
CA GLY A 314 4.10 -14.72 4.22
C GLY A 314 5.08 -14.84 5.38
N TYR A 315 4.66 -15.46 6.48
CA TYR A 315 5.46 -15.54 7.69
C TYR A 315 6.33 -16.80 7.73
N SER A 316 7.55 -16.60 8.21
CA SER A 316 8.36 -17.68 8.79
C SER A 316 8.55 -17.37 10.28
N ASP A 317 9.60 -16.64 10.64
CA ASP A 317 9.70 -15.91 11.93
C ASP A 317 9.28 -14.44 11.80
N LYS A 318 9.35 -13.92 10.59
CA LYS A 318 8.98 -12.57 10.17
C LYS A 318 8.33 -12.65 8.80
N LEU A 319 7.62 -11.60 8.43
CA LEU A 319 7.08 -11.46 7.09
C LEU A 319 8.25 -11.40 6.09
N MET A 320 8.25 -12.28 5.09
CA MET A 320 9.33 -12.35 4.12
C MET A 320 8.91 -13.00 2.79
N PRO A 321 9.57 -12.62 1.69
CA PRO A 321 9.31 -13.20 0.39
C PRO A 321 9.79 -14.66 0.33
N GLY A 322 9.03 -15.49 -0.37
CA GLY A 322 9.29 -16.88 -0.69
C GLY A 322 8.97 -17.17 -2.16
N LEU A 323 9.18 -18.41 -2.57
CA LEU A 323 8.90 -18.89 -3.92
C LEU A 323 8.18 -20.25 -3.84
N VAL A 324 7.30 -20.52 -4.79
CA VAL A 324 6.70 -21.84 -5.02
C VAL A 324 6.70 -22.11 -6.52
N SER A 325 7.11 -23.31 -6.95
CA SER A 325 7.11 -23.64 -8.38
C SER A 325 5.69 -23.85 -8.89
N ALA A 326 5.46 -23.67 -10.19
CA ALA A 326 4.15 -23.95 -10.77
C ALA A 326 3.77 -25.43 -10.66
N GLU A 327 4.76 -26.33 -10.75
CA GLU A 327 4.58 -27.76 -10.55
C GLU A 327 4.14 -28.09 -9.11
N ASP A 328 4.86 -27.57 -8.12
CA ASP A 328 4.51 -27.78 -6.71
C ASP A 328 3.11 -27.24 -6.40
N LEU A 329 2.78 -26.06 -6.94
CA LEU A 329 1.46 -25.44 -6.74
C LEU A 329 0.33 -26.25 -7.38
N ALA A 330 0.59 -26.92 -8.51
CA ALA A 330 -0.38 -27.79 -9.17
C ALA A 330 -0.59 -29.12 -8.43
N GLN A 331 0.43 -29.62 -7.72
CA GLN A 331 0.39 -30.89 -6.99
C GLN A 331 -0.01 -30.74 -5.52
N MET A 332 0.05 -29.53 -4.98
CA MET A 332 -0.28 -29.22 -3.60
C MET A 332 -1.75 -29.53 -3.29
N ASP A 333 -1.99 -30.24 -2.18
CA ASP A 333 -3.33 -30.35 -1.61
C ASP A 333 -3.84 -28.96 -1.20
N LEU A 334 -5.06 -28.62 -1.59
CA LEU A 334 -5.68 -27.34 -1.26
C LEU A 334 -6.81 -27.54 -0.25
N ASP A 335 -6.92 -26.61 0.71
CA ASP A 335 -8.03 -26.60 1.66
C ASP A 335 -9.31 -26.10 0.96
N ILE A 336 -10.12 -27.03 0.45
CA ILE A 336 -11.32 -26.72 -0.34
C ILE A 336 -12.39 -25.94 0.44
N GLU A 337 -12.41 -26.07 1.76
CA GLU A 337 -13.28 -25.31 2.66
C GLU A 337 -12.71 -23.92 2.99
N GLY A 338 -11.43 -23.71 2.65
CA GLY A 338 -10.72 -22.46 2.85
C GLY A 338 -11.16 -21.33 1.92
N SER A 339 -10.73 -20.13 2.30
CA SER A 339 -11.01 -18.92 1.53
C SER A 339 -9.87 -18.60 0.57
N ILE A 340 -10.21 -18.04 -0.58
CA ILE A 340 -9.29 -17.32 -1.45
C ILE A 340 -9.73 -15.86 -1.52
N ILE A 341 -8.79 -14.96 -1.26
CA ILE A 341 -9.04 -13.53 -1.23
C ILE A 341 -8.23 -12.89 -2.34
N ARG A 342 -8.91 -12.25 -3.28
CA ARG A 342 -8.26 -11.47 -4.33
C ARG A 342 -8.34 -9.99 -3.99
N TYR A 343 -7.19 -9.36 -3.92
CA TYR A 343 -7.07 -7.92 -3.72
C TYR A 343 -6.68 -7.28 -5.03
N LYS A 344 -7.37 -6.22 -5.41
CA LYS A 344 -6.93 -5.34 -6.48
C LYS A 344 -6.90 -3.96 -5.90
N ARG A 345 -5.82 -3.22 -6.14
CA ARG A 345 -5.87 -1.79 -5.86
C ARG A 345 -7.00 -1.21 -6.70
N ASP A 346 -7.88 -0.41 -6.10
CA ASP A 346 -8.79 0.42 -6.88
C ASP A 346 -8.87 1.82 -6.28
N TYR A 347 -8.97 2.82 -7.14
CA TYR A 347 -9.10 4.20 -6.71
C TYR A 347 -10.55 4.48 -6.32
N CYS A 348 -10.77 4.77 -5.04
CA CYS A 348 -12.05 5.30 -4.58
C CYS A 348 -12.21 6.76 -5.03
N SER A 349 -13.31 7.06 -5.74
CA SER A 349 -13.62 8.42 -6.21
C SER A 349 -13.74 9.44 -5.08
N ASN A 350 -14.03 8.97 -3.86
CA ASN A 350 -14.09 9.79 -2.65
C ASN A 350 -12.73 9.72 -1.96
N LYS A 351 -11.94 10.79 -2.09
CA LYS A 351 -10.61 10.87 -1.48
C LYS A 351 -10.68 10.78 0.03
N CYS A 352 -9.72 10.05 0.62
CA CYS A 352 -9.53 10.10 2.06
C CYS A 352 -8.62 11.29 2.39
N HIS A 353 -9.13 12.19 3.24
CA HIS A 353 -8.39 13.33 3.73
C HIS A 353 -8.28 13.25 5.25
N PHE A 354 -7.14 13.70 5.77
CA PHE A 354 -6.96 13.75 7.21
C PHE A 354 -8.01 14.65 7.88
N ASN A 355 -8.80 14.05 8.77
CA ASN A 355 -9.82 14.71 9.56
C ASN A 355 -9.51 14.55 11.05
N ILE A 356 -9.24 15.68 11.71
CA ILE A 356 -8.87 15.71 13.12
C ILE A 356 -10.02 15.26 14.03
N SER A 357 -11.28 15.52 13.65
CA SER A 357 -12.45 15.09 14.42
C SER A 357 -12.61 13.57 14.38
N ASN A 358 -12.29 12.94 13.25
CA ASN A 358 -12.27 11.47 13.15
C ASN A 358 -11.15 10.87 14.00
N LEU A 359 -9.96 11.47 13.98
CA LEU A 359 -8.87 11.06 14.87
C LEU A 359 -9.28 11.20 16.35
N LEU A 360 -9.87 12.34 16.74
CA LEU A 360 -10.35 12.56 18.11
C LEU A 360 -11.34 11.47 18.54
N PHE A 361 -12.33 11.19 17.70
CA PHE A 361 -13.33 10.15 17.95
C PHE A 361 -12.68 8.78 18.19
N GLN A 362 -11.67 8.42 17.39
CA GLN A 362 -10.93 7.17 17.57
C GLN A 362 -10.12 7.18 18.88
N LEU A 363 -9.42 8.25 19.19
CA LEU A 363 -8.66 8.36 20.44
C LEU A 363 -9.58 8.26 21.66
N GLU A 364 -10.75 8.90 21.64
CA GLU A 364 -11.72 8.82 22.74
C GLU A 364 -12.27 7.40 22.91
N ASN A 365 -12.67 6.73 21.83
CA ASN A 365 -13.14 5.34 21.91
C ASN A 365 -12.05 4.40 22.45
N PHE A 366 -10.80 4.62 22.04
CA PHE A 366 -9.67 3.86 22.55
C PHE A 366 -9.46 4.11 24.05
N TYR A 367 -9.44 5.38 24.46
CA TYR A 367 -9.22 5.78 25.85
C TYR A 367 -10.30 5.28 26.80
N TYR A 368 -11.58 5.36 26.40
CA TYR A 368 -12.70 4.89 27.22
C TYR A 368 -12.95 3.38 27.08
N GLY A 369 -12.25 2.71 26.16
CA GLY A 369 -12.42 1.30 25.86
C GLY A 369 -13.83 0.97 25.36
N LYS A 370 -14.31 1.77 24.40
CA LYS A 370 -15.61 1.61 23.73
C LYS A 370 -15.37 1.00 22.35
N SER A 371 -16.29 0.14 21.91
CA SER A 371 -16.29 -0.34 20.53
C SER A 371 -16.63 0.81 19.58
N ALA A 372 -15.82 0.99 18.53
CA ALA A 372 -16.17 1.89 17.42
C ALA A 372 -17.41 1.40 16.66
N GLU A 373 -17.76 0.11 16.78
CA GLU A 373 -18.89 -0.54 16.12
C GLU A 373 -20.23 -0.22 16.77
N TYR A 374 -20.23 0.33 17.99
CA TYR A 374 -21.46 0.69 18.70
C TYR A 374 -22.38 1.58 17.86
N TYR A 375 -21.80 2.44 17.02
CA TYR A 375 -22.53 3.35 16.12
C TYR A 375 -23.03 2.68 14.84
N GLN A 376 -22.70 1.41 14.63
CA GLN A 376 -23.03 0.59 13.46
C GLN A 376 -23.78 -0.71 13.83
N GLY A 377 -24.25 -0.83 15.08
CA GLY A 377 -24.96 -2.00 15.59
C GLY A 377 -26.27 -2.36 14.86
N ASN A 378 -26.75 -1.47 13.98
CA ASN A 378 -27.88 -1.74 13.08
C ASN A 378 -27.46 -2.41 11.75
N THR A 379 -26.15 -2.50 11.47
CA THR A 379 -25.58 -3.11 10.26
C THR A 379 -25.03 -4.50 10.55
N LEU A 380 -24.29 -4.65 11.64
CA LEU A 380 -23.73 -5.91 12.13
C LEU A 380 -23.85 -5.98 13.65
N ALA A 381 -23.92 -7.19 14.20
CA ALA A 381 -23.96 -7.40 15.64
C ALA A 381 -22.62 -7.04 16.29
N ASP A 382 -22.68 -6.44 17.48
CA ASP A 382 -21.50 -6.16 18.28
C ASP A 382 -20.78 -7.46 18.66
N GLN A 383 -19.46 -7.46 18.53
CA GLN A 383 -18.65 -8.59 18.99
C GLN A 383 -18.36 -8.51 20.49
N GLU A 384 -18.39 -9.68 21.14
CA GLU A 384 -17.95 -9.80 22.52
C GLU A 384 -16.44 -9.56 22.61
N GLY A 385 -15.99 -8.73 23.54
CA GLY A 385 -14.57 -8.53 23.82
C GLY A 385 -14.28 -7.23 24.57
N VAL A 386 -13.00 -6.98 24.79
CA VAL A 386 -12.49 -5.79 25.49
C VAL A 386 -11.80 -4.88 24.47
N PHE A 387 -12.14 -3.59 24.49
CA PHE A 387 -11.68 -2.62 23.49
C PHE A 387 -10.73 -1.58 24.08
N GLY A 388 -9.92 -0.99 23.21
CA GLY A 388 -9.09 0.16 23.49
C GLY A 388 -8.03 -0.09 24.55
N ILE A 389 -7.78 0.92 25.39
CA ILE A 389 -6.76 0.83 26.45
C ILE A 389 -7.05 -0.27 27.47
N LYS A 390 -8.34 -0.59 27.70
CA LYS A 390 -8.73 -1.65 28.62
C LYS A 390 -8.20 -3.02 28.17
N ALA A 391 -8.04 -3.24 26.86
CA ALA A 391 -7.44 -4.46 26.34
C ALA A 391 -5.98 -4.62 26.82
N LEU A 392 -5.22 -3.51 26.87
CA LEU A 392 -3.85 -3.50 27.41
C LEU A 392 -3.84 -3.77 28.92
N GLU A 393 -4.82 -3.22 29.64
CA GLU A 393 -4.95 -3.41 31.09
C GLU A 393 -5.23 -4.86 31.47
N ILE A 394 -5.94 -5.63 30.64
CA ILE A 394 -6.13 -7.08 30.88
C ILE A 394 -4.78 -7.81 30.93
N PHE A 395 -3.83 -7.47 30.07
CA PHE A 395 -2.48 -8.05 30.10
C PHE A 395 -1.66 -7.64 31.33
N ARG A 396 -1.97 -6.50 31.94
CA ARG A 396 -1.36 -6.03 33.19
C ARG A 396 -2.01 -6.72 34.41
N ASP A 397 -3.33 -6.70 34.47
CA ASP A 397 -4.10 -6.94 35.70
C ASP A 397 -4.49 -8.40 35.90
N THR A 398 -4.80 -9.11 34.82
CA THR A 398 -5.33 -10.47 34.91
C THR A 398 -4.27 -11.54 34.70
N GLU A 399 -4.47 -12.69 35.34
CA GLU A 399 -3.58 -13.84 35.16
C GLU A 399 -3.73 -14.47 33.77
N SER A 400 -4.95 -14.51 33.23
CA SER A 400 -5.23 -15.01 31.88
C SER A 400 -4.54 -14.16 30.82
N GLY A 401 -4.66 -12.83 30.91
CA GLY A 401 -3.96 -11.89 30.04
C GLY A 401 -2.44 -12.08 30.10
N ARG A 402 -1.84 -12.10 31.29
CA ARG A 402 -0.39 -12.32 31.42
C ARG A 402 0.08 -13.63 30.77
N LYS A 403 -0.64 -14.74 31.00
CA LYS A 403 -0.36 -16.03 30.34
C LYS A 403 -0.46 -15.93 28.83
N LEU A 404 -1.45 -15.20 28.32
CA LEU A 404 -1.66 -15.01 26.89
C LEU A 404 -0.52 -14.25 26.22
N LEU A 405 -0.10 -13.14 26.81
CA LEU A 405 1.03 -12.32 26.37
C LEU A 405 2.34 -13.12 26.31
N MET A 406 2.55 -14.01 27.28
CA MET A 406 3.74 -14.87 27.31
C MET A 406 3.66 -16.04 26.33
N LYS A 407 2.45 -16.57 26.08
CA LYS A 407 2.21 -17.68 25.16
C LYS A 407 2.35 -17.26 23.71
N ASP A 408 1.82 -16.09 23.36
CA ASP A 408 1.79 -15.60 22.00
C ASP A 408 2.60 -14.31 21.86
N SER A 409 3.81 -14.43 21.29
CA SER A 409 4.67 -13.28 21.10
C SER A 409 4.05 -12.22 20.19
N ARG A 410 3.14 -12.59 19.27
CA ARG A 410 2.50 -11.64 18.34
C ARG A 410 1.78 -10.51 19.08
N VAL A 411 1.24 -10.78 20.26
CA VAL A 411 0.66 -9.76 21.16
C VAL A 411 1.68 -8.66 21.47
N SER A 412 2.91 -9.03 21.86
CA SER A 412 3.96 -8.05 22.15
C SER A 412 4.46 -7.29 20.91
N TYR A 413 4.41 -7.91 19.72
CA TYR A 413 4.72 -7.23 18.46
C TYR A 413 3.64 -6.21 18.11
N LEU A 414 2.36 -6.55 18.27
CA LEU A 414 1.25 -5.64 18.00
C LEU A 414 1.24 -4.43 18.96
N ILE A 415 1.54 -4.64 20.25
CA ILE A 415 1.68 -3.54 21.21
C ILE A 415 2.81 -2.58 20.79
N TYR A 416 3.94 -3.12 20.34
CA TYR A 416 5.05 -2.32 19.80
C TYR A 416 4.67 -1.57 18.52
N GLU A 417 3.99 -2.25 17.60
CA GLU A 417 3.50 -1.66 16.35
C GLU A 417 2.54 -0.49 16.63
N HIS A 418 1.60 -0.67 17.57
CA HIS A 418 0.66 0.36 17.99
C HIS A 418 1.37 1.60 18.57
N ALA A 419 2.32 1.42 19.50
CA ALA A 419 3.12 2.51 20.05
C ALA A 419 3.93 3.24 18.95
N SER A 420 4.50 2.49 18.00
CA SER A 420 5.22 3.08 16.87
C SER A 420 4.31 3.94 16.00
N LEU A 421 3.08 3.49 15.72
CA LEU A 421 2.08 4.26 15.00
C LEU A 421 1.63 5.50 15.80
N MET A 422 1.49 5.41 17.13
CA MET A 422 1.16 6.57 17.97
C MET A 422 2.22 7.67 17.90
N LYS A 423 3.50 7.29 17.95
CA LYS A 423 4.61 8.23 17.73
C LYS A 423 4.53 8.90 16.35
N LYS A 424 4.31 8.12 15.29
CA LYS A 424 4.16 8.66 13.92
C LYS A 424 2.98 9.62 13.79
N ARG A 425 1.87 9.37 14.49
CA ARG A 425 0.72 10.30 14.52
C ARG A 425 1.11 11.65 15.10
N ILE A 426 1.93 11.69 16.15
CA ILE A 426 2.43 12.93 16.75
C ILE A 426 3.34 13.67 15.76
N GLU A 427 4.29 12.96 15.14
CA GLU A 427 5.16 13.54 14.10
C GLU A 427 4.36 14.10 12.92
N PHE A 428 3.32 13.38 12.49
CA PHE A 428 2.43 13.82 11.43
C PHE A 428 1.65 15.09 11.82
N LEU A 429 1.08 15.14 13.03
CA LEU A 429 0.35 16.30 13.53
C LEU A 429 1.23 17.56 13.61
N LYS A 430 2.53 17.43 13.92
CA LYS A 430 3.49 18.54 13.87
C LYS A 430 3.65 19.13 12.47
N CYS A 431 3.50 18.32 11.43
CA CYS A 431 3.68 18.75 10.04
C CYS A 431 2.43 19.38 9.41
N ILE A 432 1.27 19.35 10.08
CA ILE A 432 0.04 19.94 9.54
C ILE A 432 0.04 21.46 9.83
N PRO A 433 0.18 22.34 8.82
CA PRO A 433 0.41 23.78 9.04
C PRO A 433 -0.69 24.47 9.87
N SER A 434 -1.93 24.03 9.73
CA SER A 434 -3.09 24.57 10.46
C SER A 434 -3.21 24.05 11.91
N LYS A 435 -2.40 23.07 12.31
CA LYS A 435 -2.57 22.30 13.56
C LYS A 435 -1.29 22.18 14.38
N HIS A 436 -0.29 23.03 14.12
CA HIS A 436 1.00 23.00 14.80
C HIS A 436 0.90 23.11 16.34
N ARG A 437 -0.22 23.64 16.87
CA ARG A 437 -0.49 23.79 18.31
C ARG A 437 -1.04 22.54 19.00
N VAL A 438 -1.38 21.47 18.26
CA VAL A 438 -1.94 20.25 18.84
C VAL A 438 -0.89 19.46 19.63
N VAL A 439 0.39 19.58 19.27
CA VAL A 439 1.46 18.74 19.79
C VAL A 439 2.39 19.54 20.70
N THR A 440 2.66 19.00 21.89
CA THR A 440 3.68 19.52 22.82
C THR A 440 4.94 18.65 22.80
N ASP A 441 6.07 19.20 23.25
CA ASP A 441 7.31 18.44 23.42
C ASP A 441 7.12 17.29 24.42
N GLU A 442 6.36 17.52 25.49
CA GLU A 442 6.03 16.50 26.48
C GLU A 442 5.30 15.29 25.87
N MET A 443 4.38 15.49 24.92
CA MET A 443 3.72 14.37 24.22
C MET A 443 4.71 13.58 23.37
N ASN A 444 5.67 14.28 22.76
CA ASN A 444 6.70 13.64 21.94
C ASN A 444 7.64 12.78 22.81
N ASP A 445 8.05 13.30 23.97
CA ASP A 445 8.88 12.59 24.93
C ASP A 445 8.17 11.35 25.51
N GLU A 446 6.87 11.48 25.82
CA GLU A 446 6.05 10.34 26.28
C GLU A 446 5.89 9.26 25.20
N ALA A 447 5.72 9.65 23.94
CA ALA A 447 5.63 8.69 22.84
C ALA A 447 6.95 7.97 22.58
N GLU A 448 8.08 8.65 22.74
CA GLU A 448 9.40 8.01 22.70
C GLU A 448 9.54 7.01 23.86
N ALA A 449 9.25 7.42 25.09
CA ALA A 449 9.32 6.56 26.26
C ALA A 449 8.40 5.34 26.15
N LEU A 450 7.19 5.52 25.62
CA LEU A 450 6.24 4.45 25.35
C LEU A 450 6.83 3.45 24.33
N LEU A 451 7.39 3.95 23.23
CA LEU A 451 8.02 3.10 22.22
C LEU A 451 9.19 2.29 22.81
N GLU A 452 10.05 2.92 23.62
CA GLU A 452 11.15 2.24 24.31
C GLU A 452 10.64 1.15 25.27
N ALA A 453 9.58 1.44 26.04
CA ALA A 453 8.97 0.47 26.94
C ALA A 453 8.38 -0.74 26.19
N THR A 454 7.76 -0.54 25.03
CA THR A 454 7.26 -1.65 24.20
C THR A 454 8.36 -2.47 23.54
N ILE A 455 9.49 -1.84 23.15
CA ILE A 455 10.70 -2.56 22.69
C ILE A 455 11.23 -3.47 23.80
N LEU A 456 11.29 -2.95 25.03
CA LEU A 456 11.73 -3.72 26.19
C LEU A 456 10.78 -4.91 26.44
N LEU A 457 9.46 -4.68 26.44
CA LEU A 457 8.45 -5.73 26.59
C LEU A 457 8.64 -6.84 25.55
N LYS A 458 8.71 -6.48 24.27
CA LYS A 458 8.89 -7.43 23.15
C LYS A 458 10.12 -8.31 23.36
N ASN A 459 11.24 -7.70 23.73
CA ASN A 459 12.48 -8.42 24.00
C ASN A 459 12.38 -9.34 25.23
N GLN A 460 11.68 -8.91 26.29
CA GLN A 460 11.46 -9.72 27.49
C GLN A 460 10.54 -10.91 27.22
N VAL A 461 9.46 -10.74 26.47
CA VAL A 461 8.55 -11.83 26.07
C VAL A 461 9.31 -12.89 25.28
N ILE A 462 10.10 -12.49 24.27
CA ILE A 462 10.93 -13.41 23.49
C ILE A 462 11.92 -14.17 24.40
N LYS A 463 12.63 -13.45 25.28
CA LYS A 463 13.58 -14.09 26.22
C LYS A 463 12.89 -15.04 27.20
N ASN A 464 11.70 -14.69 27.68
CA ASN A 464 10.93 -15.53 28.60
C ASN A 464 10.50 -16.84 27.94
N ARG A 465 10.14 -16.81 26.65
CA ARG A 465 9.82 -18.03 25.88
C ARG A 465 11.02 -18.98 25.74
N LEU A 466 12.25 -18.44 25.75
CA LEU A 466 13.48 -19.23 25.62
C LEU A 466 14.02 -19.74 26.96
N LYS A 467 13.90 -18.94 28.05
CA LYS A 467 14.59 -19.20 29.32
C LYS A 467 13.69 -19.20 30.56
N GLY A 468 12.45 -18.72 30.46
CA GLY A 468 11.56 -18.47 31.60
C GLY A 468 12.04 -17.37 32.55
N GLY A 469 11.30 -17.16 33.64
CA GLY A 469 11.73 -16.36 34.80
C GLY A 469 11.73 -14.84 34.63
N LEU A 470 11.11 -14.28 33.58
CA LEU A 470 11.02 -12.83 33.35
C LEU A 470 9.61 -12.26 33.59
N GLU A 471 8.72 -13.03 34.20
CA GLU A 471 7.30 -12.68 34.41
C GLU A 471 7.13 -11.33 35.13
N GLU A 472 7.91 -11.10 36.19
CA GLU A 472 7.83 -9.85 36.95
C GLU A 472 8.31 -8.64 36.13
N LYS A 473 9.33 -8.83 35.29
CA LYS A 473 9.83 -7.76 34.40
C LYS A 473 8.82 -7.44 33.31
N ILE A 474 8.18 -8.46 32.74
CA ILE A 474 7.09 -8.32 31.77
C ILE A 474 5.91 -7.57 32.41
N ARG A 475 5.55 -7.92 33.65
CA ARG A 475 4.50 -7.24 34.42
C ARG A 475 4.81 -5.77 34.64
N SER A 476 6.04 -5.46 35.06
CA SER A 476 6.49 -4.08 35.27
C SER A 476 6.50 -3.29 33.95
N ALA A 477 6.95 -3.88 32.84
CA ALA A 477 6.93 -3.26 31.53
C ALA A 477 5.50 -2.96 31.06
N MET A 478 4.56 -3.90 31.23
CA MET A 478 3.14 -3.67 30.91
C MET A 478 2.51 -2.58 31.76
N ALA A 479 2.85 -2.49 33.05
CA ALA A 479 2.35 -1.43 33.92
C ALA A 479 2.80 -0.06 33.44
N GLU A 480 4.07 0.06 33.04
CA GLU A 480 4.63 1.31 32.50
C GLU A 480 4.02 1.67 31.15
N ILE A 481 3.86 0.71 30.24
CA ILE A 481 3.18 0.91 28.95
C ILE A 481 1.75 1.42 29.18
N CYS A 482 0.97 0.78 30.05
CA CYS A 482 -0.40 1.23 30.32
C CYS A 482 -0.44 2.66 30.88
N ARG A 483 0.53 3.04 31.72
CA ARG A 483 0.63 4.38 32.30
C ARG A 483 0.95 5.42 31.21
N LEU A 484 1.98 5.16 30.41
CA LEU A 484 2.44 6.05 29.34
C LEU A 484 1.38 6.20 28.24
N GLU A 485 0.80 5.10 27.78
CA GLU A 485 -0.26 5.09 26.75
C GLU A 485 -1.47 5.90 27.22
N ARG A 486 -1.91 5.70 28.47
CA ARG A 486 -3.05 6.43 29.04
C ARG A 486 -2.77 7.93 29.11
N SER A 487 -1.59 8.32 29.59
CA SER A 487 -1.17 9.72 29.68
C SER A 487 -1.12 10.36 28.30
N LEU A 488 -0.45 9.70 27.36
CA LEU A 488 -0.24 10.20 26.01
C LEU A 488 -1.58 10.44 25.29
N VAL A 489 -2.44 9.42 25.25
CA VAL A 489 -3.74 9.52 24.56
C VAL A 489 -4.62 10.58 25.21
N TYR A 490 -4.61 10.69 26.54
CA TYR A 490 -5.37 11.73 27.24
C TYR A 490 -4.92 13.14 26.84
N LYS A 491 -3.61 13.38 26.79
CA LYS A 491 -3.04 14.66 26.33
C LYS A 491 -3.39 14.96 24.87
N MET A 492 -3.29 13.95 23.99
CA MET A 492 -3.73 14.09 22.61
C MET A 492 -5.20 14.52 22.52
N ILE A 493 -6.10 13.87 23.28
CA ILE A 493 -7.53 14.21 23.30
C ILE A 493 -7.76 15.66 23.75
N LEU A 494 -7.13 16.08 24.85
CA LEU A 494 -7.28 17.45 25.38
C LEU A 494 -6.82 18.50 24.37
N ASN A 495 -5.60 18.37 23.85
CA ASN A 495 -5.04 19.36 22.94
C ASN A 495 -5.79 19.44 21.61
N ILE A 496 -6.28 18.30 21.12
CA ILE A 496 -7.11 18.28 19.91
C ILE A 496 -8.43 19.03 20.18
N LYS A 497 -9.08 18.81 21.33
CA LYS A 497 -10.32 19.51 21.71
C LYS A 497 -10.16 21.02 21.88
N GLU A 498 -8.99 21.49 22.28
CA GLU A 498 -8.72 22.93 22.36
C GLU A 498 -8.53 23.57 20.98
N THR A 499 -8.27 22.76 19.95
CA THR A 499 -7.96 23.23 18.58
C THR A 499 -9.16 23.14 17.62
N VAL A 500 -10.17 22.34 17.95
CA VAL A 500 -11.40 22.11 17.15
C VAL A 500 -12.58 22.79 17.83
#